data_AF-T1DCR4-F1
#
_entry.id   AF-T1DCR4-F1
#
_cell.length_a   1.000
_cell.length_b   1.000
_cell.length_c   1.000
_cell.angle_alpha   90.00
_cell.angle_beta   90.00
_cell.angle_gamma   90.00
#
_symmetry.space_group_name_H-M   'P 1'
#
loop_
_entity.id
_entity.type
_entity.pdbx_description
1 polymer ?
#
loop_
_entity_poly.entity_id
_entity_poly.type
_entity_poly.pdbx_seq_one_letter_code
_entity_poly.pdbx_strand_id
1 'polypeptide(L)' 'MVLDLLERHKELKNRIEKIEGMLSASGMNKKEVKLLMTIPGINIYSATGVYSEIGDMGRFPNVDKFASYCGMV' A
#
# COMPACT_ATOMS: atom_id res chain seq x y z
N MET A 1 -1.58 -34.17 -6.06
CA MET A 1 -2.30 -33.03 -6.67
C MET A 1 -2.67 -31.97 -5.63
N VAL A 2 -3.41 -32.31 -4.56
CA VAL A 2 -3.80 -31.33 -3.52
C VAL A 2 -2.63 -30.86 -2.65
N LEU A 3 -1.68 -31.74 -2.30
CA LEU A 3 -0.48 -31.36 -1.53
C LEU A 3 0.40 -30.34 -2.27
N ASP A 4 0.65 -30.53 -3.57
CA ASP A 4 1.41 -29.60 -4.41
C ASP A 4 0.77 -28.21 -4.46
N LEU A 5 -0.57 -28.15 -4.53
CA LEU A 5 -1.31 -26.89 -4.52
C LEU A 5 -1.16 -26.13 -3.19
N LEU A 6 -1.21 -26.86 -2.06
CA LEU A 6 -1.01 -26.27 -0.73
C LEU A 6 0.43 -25.76 -0.55
N GLU A 7 1.41 -26.49 -1.07
CA GLU A 7 2.81 -26.11 -1.01
C GLU A 7 3.08 -24.83 -1.83
N ARG A 8 2.54 -24.75 -3.05
CA ARG A 8 2.58 -23.52 -3.86
C ARG A 8 1.91 -22.33 -3.17
N HIS A 9 0.74 -22.53 -2.56
CA HIS A 9 0.05 -21.47 -1.85
C HIS A 9 0.89 -20.93 -0.67
N LYS A 10 1.54 -21.83 0.08
CA LYS A 10 2.43 -21.45 1.18
C LYS A 10 3.64 -20.66 0.68
N GLU A 11 4.24 -21.08 -0.43
CA GLU A 11 5.37 -20.36 -1.02
C GLU A 11 4.97 -18.96 -1.49
N LEU A 12 3.82 -18.82 -2.15
CA LEU A 12 3.29 -17.52 -2.55
C LEU A 12 3.05 -16.61 -1.34
N LYS A 13 2.47 -17.13 -0.26
CA LYS A 13 2.30 -16.36 0.98
C LYS A 13 3.63 -15.88 1.56
N ASN A 14 4.63 -16.75 1.65
CA ASN A 14 5.95 -16.36 2.15
C ASN A 14 6.59 -15.26 1.28
N ARG A 15 6.39 -15.31 -0.04
CA ARG A 15 6.87 -14.28 -0.96
C ARG A 15 6.15 -12.94 -0.74
N ILE A 16 4.83 -12.97 -0.54
CA ILE A 16 4.04 -11.77 -0.20
C ILE A 16 4.56 -11.15 1.09
N GLU A 17 4.70 -11.94 2.16
CA GLU A 17 5.18 -11.45 3.46
C GLU A 17 6.59 -10.82 3.37
N LYS A 18 7.50 -11.43 2.59
CA LYS A 18 8.83 -10.83 2.34
C LYS A 18 8.74 -9.48 1.65
N ILE A 19 7.87 -9.35 0.64
CA ILE A 19 7.68 -8.08 -0.09
C ILE A 19 7.06 -7.03 0.82
N GLU A 20 6.04 -7.37 1.61
CA GLU A 20 5.46 -6.47 2.59
C GLU A 20 6.47 -6.04 3.66
N GLY A 21 7.37 -6.95 4.08
CA GLY A 21 8.50 -6.66 4.96
C GLY A 21 9.48 -5.62 4.39
N MET A 22 9.80 -5.73 3.09
CA MET A 22 10.65 -4.76 2.41
C MET A 22 9.96 -3.39 2.26
N LEU A 23 8.66 -3.37 1.97
CA LEU A 23 7.86 -2.14 1.89
C LEU A 23 7.71 -1.46 3.25
N SER A 24 7.61 -2.22 4.32
CA SER A 24 7.54 -1.65 5.67
C SER A 24 8.86 -0.96 6.07
N ALA A 25 10.01 -1.48 5.65
CA ALA A 25 11.30 -0.82 5.88
C ALA A 25 11.41 0.56 5.20
N SER A 26 10.83 0.74 4.01
CA SER A 26 10.85 2.02 3.28
C SER A 26 9.68 2.95 3.65
N GLY A 27 8.49 2.39 3.90
CA GLY A 27 7.24 3.12 4.12
C GLY A 27 6.91 3.46 5.57
N MET A 28 7.27 2.62 6.56
CA MET A 28 6.86 2.85 7.97
C MET A 28 7.49 4.10 8.60
N ASN A 29 8.57 4.63 8.02
CA ASN A 29 9.17 5.88 8.50
C ASN A 29 8.38 7.13 8.09
N LYS A 30 7.37 6.99 7.20
CA LYS A 30 6.51 8.08 6.74
C LYS A 30 5.25 8.14 7.58
N LYS A 31 4.91 9.34 8.06
CA LYS A 31 3.71 9.56 8.91
C LYS A 31 2.43 9.36 8.09
N GLU A 32 2.47 9.71 6.81
CA GLU A 32 1.38 9.62 5.85
C GLU A 32 1.00 8.16 5.58
N VAL A 33 1.99 7.28 5.40
CA VAL A 33 1.77 5.84 5.23
C VAL A 33 1.12 5.24 6.48
N LYS A 34 1.60 5.61 7.67
CA LYS A 34 1.00 5.18 8.94
C LYS A 34 -0.45 5.67 9.10
N LEU A 35 -0.74 6.90 8.68
CA LEU A 35 -2.08 7.47 8.72
C LEU A 35 -3.02 6.71 7.77
N LEU A 36 -2.61 6.43 6.54
CA LEU A 36 -3.40 5.66 5.57
C LEU A 36 -3.75 4.26 6.10
N MET A 37 -2.84 3.59 6.79
CA MET A 37 -3.09 2.29 7.42
C MET A 37 -4.08 2.31 8.59
N THR A 38 -4.49 3.49 9.08
CA THR A 38 -5.59 3.58 10.07
C THR A 38 -6.96 3.32 9.44
N ILE A 39 -7.06 3.38 8.11
CA ILE A 39 -8.27 3.07 7.36
C ILE A 39 -8.42 1.54 7.29
N PRO A 40 -9.55 0.98 7.75
CA PRO A 40 -9.79 -0.46 7.69
C PRO A 40 -9.63 -1.01 6.27
N GLY A 41 -8.89 -2.10 6.14
CA GLY A 41 -8.60 -2.74 4.85
C GLY A 41 -7.39 -2.17 4.09
N ILE A 42 -6.77 -1.09 4.56
CA ILE A 42 -5.53 -0.57 3.97
C ILE A 42 -4.31 -1.14 4.71
N ASN A 43 -3.57 -2.03 4.03
CA ASN A 43 -2.31 -2.57 4.52
C ASN A 43 -1.10 -1.73 4.07
N ILE A 44 0.11 -2.13 4.49
CA ILE A 44 1.36 -1.42 4.15
C ILE A 44 1.60 -1.30 2.65
N TYR A 45 1.25 -2.33 1.87
CA TYR A 45 1.36 -2.31 0.42
C TYR A 45 0.47 -1.23 -0.19
N SER A 46 -0.82 -1.25 0.15
CA SER A 46 -1.80 -0.30 -0.39
C SER A 46 -1.50 1.13 0.07
N ALA A 47 -1.16 1.33 1.34
CA ALA A 47 -0.80 2.64 1.89
C ALA A 47 0.47 3.22 1.22
N THR A 48 1.50 2.38 1.04
CA THR A 48 2.75 2.80 0.38
C THR A 48 2.51 3.07 -1.11
N GLY A 49 1.68 2.26 -1.78
CA GLY A 49 1.25 2.48 -3.15
C GLY A 49 0.54 3.82 -3.32
N VAL A 50 -0.49 4.08 -2.52
CA VAL A 50 -1.20 5.38 -2.52
C VAL A 50 -0.24 6.53 -2.26
N TYR A 51 0.63 6.42 -1.25
CA TYR A 51 1.63 7.45 -0.97
C TYR A 51 2.58 7.68 -2.17
N SER A 52 3.00 6.62 -2.87
CA SER A 52 3.88 6.73 -4.04
C SER A 52 3.20 7.37 -5.25
N GLU A 53 1.90 7.17 -5.44
CA GLU A 53 1.10 7.78 -6.51
C GLU A 53 0.83 9.26 -6.26
N ILE A 54 0.62 9.64 -4.99
CA ILE A 54 0.44 11.03 -4.59
C ILE A 54 1.78 11.77 -4.64
N GLY A 55 2.82 11.15 -4.07
CA GLY A 55 4.14 11.73 -3.89
C GLY A 55 4.15 12.79 -2.80
N ASP A 56 4.21 14.05 -3.20
CA ASP A 56 4.16 15.19 -2.28
C ASP A 56 2.71 15.55 -1.93
N MET A 57 2.34 15.48 -0.65
CA MET A 57 1.02 15.86 -0.16
C MET A 57 0.72 17.35 -0.38
N GLY A 58 1.75 18.20 -0.48
CA GLY A 58 1.64 19.62 -0.79
C GLY A 58 1.44 19.93 -2.28
N ARG A 59 1.47 18.92 -3.17
CA ARG A 59 1.32 19.10 -4.62
C ARG A 59 -0.06 19.62 -5.02
N PHE A 60 -1.09 19.37 -4.21
CA PHE A 60 -2.46 19.76 -4.51
C PHE A 60 -2.85 21.01 -3.71
N PRO A 61 -3.36 22.06 -4.36
CA PRO A 61 -3.70 23.32 -3.68
C PRO A 61 -4.95 23.19 -2.79
N ASN A 62 -5.80 22.19 -3.03
CA ASN A 62 -6.97 21.88 -2.22
C ASN A 62 -7.46 20.44 -2.49
N VAL A 63 -8.43 20.00 -1.68
CA VAL A 63 -9.01 18.64 -1.76
C VAL A 63 -9.73 18.41 -3.10
N ASP A 64 -10.36 19.42 -3.69
CA ASP A 64 -11.07 19.25 -4.98
C ASP A 64 -10.10 18.90 -6.10
N LYS A 65 -8.92 19.54 -6.15
CA LYS A 65 -7.88 19.21 -7.14
C LYS A 65 -7.30 17.82 -6.93
N PHE A 66 -7.20 17.38 -5.69
CA PHE A 66 -6.84 15.99 -5.39
C PHE A 66 -7.92 15.02 -5.86
N ALA A 67 -9.20 15.30 -5.57
CA ALA A 67 -10.33 14.47 -6.02
C ALA A 67 -10.41 14.38 -7.55
N SER A 68 -10.19 15.48 -8.28
CA SER A 68 -10.12 15.47 -9.75
C SER A 68 -8.97 14.61 -10.26
N TYR A 69 -7.80 14.65 -9.62
CA TYR A 69 -6.66 13.80 -9.98
C TYR A 69 -6.99 12.31 -9.81
N CYS A 70 -7.74 11.96 -8.76
CA CYS A 70 -8.22 10.60 -8.53
C CYS A 70 -9.42 10.19 -9.42
N GLY A 71 -9.93 11.08 -10.28
CA GLY A 71 -11.10 10.81 -11.11
C GLY A 71 -12.42 10.68 -10.34
N MET A 72 -12.51 11.28 -9.15
CA MET A 72 -13.70 11.25 -8.29
C MET A 72 -14.72 12.36 -8.57
N VAL A 73 -14.37 13.33 -9.43
CA VAL A 73 -15.22 14.46 -9.85
C VAL A 73 -15.00 14.78 -11.33
#